data_AF-A0AA96LRF7-F1
#
_entry.id   AF-A0AA96LRF7-F1
#
_cell.length_a   1.000
_cell.length_b   1.000
_cell.length_c   1.000
_cell.angle_alpha   90.00
_cell.angle_beta   90.00
_cell.angle_gamma   90.00
#
_symmetry.space_group_name_H-M   'P 1'
#
loop_
_entity.id
_entity.type
_entity.pdbx_description
1 polymer ?
#
loop_
_entity_poly.entity_id
_entity_poly.type
_entity_poly.pdbx_seq_one_letter_code
_entity_poly.pdbx_strand_id
1 'polypeptide(L)'
;MKVWWLDYHPVFNTVNFANDEDERDVRELVKKAIPISDNWGKYQVVLENKEKPSDILRELGGALIVSGRTKEVISQLSDCKVEFLPLTSVDGEFYVLNVLTVLNCVNPNHSKEKRLSSGKLLEYVELELYKDVVQDKDIFKIMLHEGDRVLPKIYVSDQLKSLIENQLEGFQLVEMWDSEFSWKQKEEKYSNMCEAVDKSLKKTFDFGKAVDFVKNNKEKVAYSGKWALKVDDENEILLGQLQLDGGYIWINPAFYPPIILGLTWGTKEKRNMLFGIF
;
A
#
# COMPACT_ATOMS: atom_id res chain seq x y z
N MET A 1 6.86 7.97 14.38
CA MET A 1 5.51 7.34 14.35
C MET A 1 5.03 7.28 12.92
N LYS A 2 4.28 6.26 12.57
CA LYS A 2 3.70 6.08 11.24
C LYS A 2 2.19 5.93 11.30
N VAL A 3 1.57 6.17 10.16
CA VAL A 3 0.15 5.96 9.94
C VAL A 3 -0.03 5.03 8.76
N TRP A 4 -0.90 4.05 8.93
CA TRP A 4 -1.11 2.96 7.98
C TRP A 4 -2.56 2.97 7.50
N TRP A 5 -2.79 2.78 6.21
CA TRP A 5 -4.12 2.49 5.70
C TRP A 5 -4.39 0.99 5.85
N LEU A 6 -5.44 0.66 6.60
CA LEU A 6 -5.97 -0.69 6.76
C LEU A 6 -7.03 -0.98 5.71
N ASP A 7 -6.87 -2.07 4.98
CA ASP A 7 -7.84 -2.57 4.01
C ASP A 7 -7.93 -4.10 4.01
N TYR A 8 -8.90 -4.65 3.28
CA TYR A 8 -9.00 -6.10 3.05
C TYR A 8 -8.01 -6.57 1.98
N HIS A 9 -7.61 -7.85 2.05
CA HIS A 9 -6.79 -8.46 1.01
C HIS A 9 -7.65 -9.27 0.02
N PRO A 10 -7.77 -8.88 -1.27
CA PRO A 10 -8.77 -9.44 -2.19
C PRO A 10 -8.56 -10.91 -2.58
N VAL A 11 -7.39 -11.48 -2.29
CA VAL A 11 -7.09 -12.91 -2.50
C VAL A 11 -7.72 -13.81 -1.43
N PHE A 12 -8.10 -13.26 -0.27
CA PHE A 12 -8.74 -14.02 0.81
C PHE A 12 -10.27 -14.04 0.64
N ASN A 13 -10.96 -14.69 1.58
CA ASN A 13 -12.41 -14.73 1.62
C ASN A 13 -12.97 -13.32 1.81
N THR A 14 -14.10 -13.09 1.13
CA THR A 14 -14.79 -11.81 1.12
C THR A 14 -16.26 -12.06 1.42
N VAL A 15 -16.98 -11.00 1.78
CA VAL A 15 -18.43 -11.09 2.02
C VAL A 15 -19.18 -10.20 1.05
N ASN A 16 -20.28 -10.70 0.51
CA ASN A 16 -21.19 -9.94 -0.34
C ASN A 16 -22.57 -9.87 0.31
N PHE A 17 -23.24 -8.73 0.12
CA PHE A 17 -24.64 -8.62 0.51
C PHE A 17 -25.48 -9.54 -0.36
N ALA A 18 -26.48 -10.18 0.24
CA ALA A 18 -27.44 -10.99 -0.49
C ALA A 18 -28.36 -10.14 -1.40
N ASN A 19 -28.46 -8.82 -1.12
CA ASN A 19 -29.24 -7.85 -1.86
C ASN A 19 -28.38 -6.61 -2.20
N ASP A 20 -28.33 -6.25 -3.49
CA ASP A 20 -27.57 -5.09 -3.98
C ASP A 20 -28.10 -3.74 -3.46
N GLU A 21 -29.40 -3.64 -3.17
CA GLU A 21 -30.03 -2.43 -2.66
C GLU A 21 -29.60 -2.18 -1.21
N ASP A 22 -29.59 -3.25 -0.39
CA ASP A 22 -29.03 -3.22 0.97
C ASP A 22 -27.56 -2.79 0.97
N GLU A 23 -26.75 -3.31 0.04
CA GLU A 23 -25.35 -2.89 -0.06
C GLU A 23 -25.22 -1.39 -0.33
N ARG A 24 -26.02 -0.86 -1.27
CA ARG A 24 -25.99 0.57 -1.61
C ARG A 24 -26.42 1.42 -0.42
N ASP A 25 -27.49 1.03 0.26
CA ASP A 25 -27.99 1.75 1.42
C ASP A 25 -26.95 1.80 2.55
N VAL A 26 -26.38 0.65 2.91
CA VAL A 26 -25.32 0.61 3.92
C VAL A 26 -24.11 1.44 3.48
N ARG A 27 -23.70 1.34 2.22
CA ARG A 27 -22.59 2.13 1.68
C ARG A 27 -22.83 3.63 1.82
N GLU A 28 -24.04 4.12 1.61
CA GLU A 28 -24.34 5.54 1.81
C GLU A 28 -24.38 5.94 3.29
N LEU A 29 -24.88 5.07 4.16
CA LEU A 29 -24.96 5.34 5.61
C LEU A 29 -23.57 5.54 6.24
N VAL A 30 -22.61 4.69 5.91
CA VAL A 30 -21.29 4.66 6.58
C VAL A 30 -20.29 5.72 6.09
N LYS A 31 -20.55 6.37 4.94
CA LYS A 31 -19.68 7.41 4.37
C LYS A 31 -19.46 8.60 5.30
N LYS A 32 -20.44 8.91 6.14
CA LYS A 32 -20.44 10.13 6.97
C LYS A 32 -19.69 9.97 8.29
N ALA A 33 -19.30 8.74 8.67
CA ALA A 33 -18.61 8.47 9.93
C ALA A 33 -19.37 8.99 11.17
N ILE A 34 -20.70 8.94 11.12
CA ILE A 34 -21.59 9.28 12.23
C ILE A 34 -22.13 8.00 12.88
N PRO A 35 -22.55 8.05 14.16
CA PRO A 35 -23.23 6.92 14.79
C PRO A 35 -24.51 6.57 14.04
N ILE A 36 -24.70 5.29 13.75
CA ILE A 36 -25.90 4.78 13.06
C ILE A 36 -26.51 3.54 13.73
N SER A 37 -26.00 3.12 14.89
CA SER A 37 -26.48 1.94 15.62
C SER A 37 -27.98 1.96 15.90
N ASP A 38 -28.53 3.14 16.23
CA ASP A 38 -29.93 3.29 16.66
C ASP A 38 -30.95 2.97 15.56
N ASN A 39 -30.54 3.07 14.30
CA ASN A 39 -31.39 2.83 13.13
C ASN A 39 -30.83 1.69 12.25
N TRP A 40 -30.01 0.81 12.82
CA TRP A 40 -29.37 -0.25 12.06
C TRP A 40 -30.37 -1.35 11.67
N GLY A 41 -30.47 -1.61 10.37
CA GLY A 41 -31.31 -2.65 9.80
C GLY A 41 -30.73 -4.06 9.96
N LYS A 42 -31.50 -5.06 9.50
CA LYS A 42 -31.02 -6.44 9.38
C LYS A 42 -30.56 -6.67 7.94
N TYR A 43 -29.25 -6.69 7.74
CA TYR A 43 -28.67 -6.91 6.41
C TYR A 43 -28.05 -8.29 6.34
N GLN A 44 -28.38 -9.04 5.27
CA GLN A 44 -27.88 -10.39 5.07
C GLN A 44 -26.64 -10.40 4.18
N VAL A 45 -25.61 -11.15 4.58
CA VAL A 45 -24.38 -11.33 3.81
C VAL A 45 -24.02 -12.81 3.66
N VAL A 46 -23.32 -13.12 2.57
CA VAL A 46 -22.83 -14.45 2.22
C VAL A 46 -21.31 -14.42 2.07
N LEU A 47 -20.64 -15.42 2.62
CA LEU A 47 -19.19 -15.54 2.52
C LEU A 47 -18.79 -16.23 1.22
N GLU A 48 -17.82 -15.66 0.51
CA GLU A 48 -17.24 -16.16 -0.74
C GLU A 48 -15.77 -16.55 -0.56
N ASN A 49 -15.22 -17.34 -1.47
CA ASN A 49 -13.81 -17.77 -1.46
C ASN A 49 -13.37 -18.42 -0.13
N LYS A 50 -14.24 -19.28 0.44
CA LYS A 50 -14.13 -19.87 1.79
C LYS A 50 -12.83 -20.61 2.10
N GLU A 51 -12.02 -20.93 1.09
CA GLU A 51 -10.74 -21.63 1.22
C GLU A 51 -9.63 -20.78 1.86
N LYS A 52 -9.77 -19.44 1.91
CA LYS A 52 -8.75 -18.52 2.42
C LYS A 52 -9.32 -17.60 3.50
N PRO A 53 -9.25 -17.96 4.79
CA PRO A 53 -9.85 -17.18 5.88
C PRO A 53 -9.31 -15.75 6.00
N SER A 54 -10.19 -14.77 6.23
CA SER A 54 -9.87 -13.37 6.51
C SER A 54 -10.69 -12.86 7.69
N ASP A 55 -10.12 -11.90 8.43
CA ASP A 55 -10.83 -11.13 9.44
C ASP A 55 -11.25 -9.73 8.97
N ILE A 56 -10.63 -9.24 7.89
CA ILE A 56 -10.97 -7.99 7.22
C ILE A 56 -11.46 -8.37 5.84
N LEU A 57 -12.78 -8.39 5.66
CA LEU A 57 -13.42 -9.15 4.59
C LEU A 57 -13.70 -8.29 3.36
N ARG A 58 -14.02 -7.01 3.54
CA ARG A 58 -14.41 -6.13 2.43
C ARG A 58 -14.40 -4.65 2.81
N GLU A 59 -14.09 -3.78 1.86
CA GLU A 59 -14.34 -2.33 1.92
C GLU A 59 -15.79 -1.98 1.57
N LEU A 60 -16.38 -1.04 2.32
CA LEU A 60 -17.74 -0.57 2.07
C LEU A 60 -17.89 0.92 2.41
N GLY A 61 -17.75 1.80 1.41
CA GLY A 61 -18.06 3.23 1.56
C GLY A 61 -17.20 3.94 2.61
N GLY A 62 -15.97 3.49 2.84
CA GLY A 62 -15.07 3.96 3.88
C GLY A 62 -15.24 3.26 5.23
N ALA A 63 -16.07 2.23 5.32
CA ALA A 63 -16.07 1.27 6.42
C ALA A 63 -15.42 -0.05 5.97
N LEU A 64 -15.21 -0.97 6.91
CA LEU A 64 -14.78 -2.33 6.62
C LEU A 64 -15.81 -3.32 7.14
N ILE A 65 -16.07 -4.40 6.41
CA ILE A 65 -16.76 -5.56 6.96
C ILE A 65 -15.71 -6.49 7.59
N VAL A 66 -15.93 -6.87 8.83
CA VAL A 66 -14.94 -7.55 9.66
C VAL A 66 -15.53 -8.74 10.42
N SER A 67 -14.69 -9.69 10.81
CA SER A 67 -15.07 -10.83 11.66
C SER A 67 -15.29 -10.43 13.12
N GLY A 68 -15.89 -11.34 13.90
CA GLY A 68 -15.93 -11.22 15.36
C GLY A 68 -14.56 -11.11 16.02
N ARG A 69 -13.52 -11.76 15.46
CA ARG A 69 -12.14 -11.68 15.96
C ARG A 69 -11.56 -10.28 15.80
N THR A 70 -11.80 -9.60 14.66
CA THR A 70 -11.42 -8.19 14.51
C THR A 70 -12.10 -7.30 15.55
N LYS A 71 -13.39 -7.53 15.82
CA LYS A 71 -14.12 -6.79 16.85
C LYS A 71 -13.47 -6.97 18.22
N GLU A 72 -13.09 -8.19 18.59
CA GLU A 72 -12.39 -8.46 19.86
C GLU A 72 -11.05 -7.73 19.92
N VAL A 73 -10.22 -7.80 18.87
CA VAL A 73 -8.91 -7.15 18.81
C VAL A 73 -9.02 -5.63 18.94
N ILE A 74 -9.91 -4.99 18.18
CA ILE A 74 -10.09 -3.53 18.24
C ILE A 74 -10.71 -3.11 19.57
N SER A 75 -11.58 -3.93 20.17
CA SER A 75 -12.20 -3.64 21.48
C SER A 75 -11.22 -3.72 22.66
N GLN A 76 -10.01 -4.25 22.47
CA GLN A 76 -8.94 -4.19 23.48
C GLN A 76 -8.43 -2.76 23.69
N LEU A 77 -8.71 -1.84 22.77
CA LEU A 77 -8.32 -0.44 22.86
C LEU A 77 -9.44 0.40 23.48
N SER A 78 -9.16 1.06 24.60
CA SER A 78 -10.15 1.79 25.40
C SER A 78 -10.66 3.09 24.75
N ASP A 79 -9.88 3.69 23.85
CA ASP A 79 -10.16 5.04 23.30
C ASP A 79 -10.63 5.02 21.84
N CYS A 80 -10.90 3.83 21.28
CA CYS A 80 -11.39 3.70 19.91
C CYS A 80 -12.87 4.08 19.80
N LYS A 81 -13.16 5.23 19.20
CA LYS A 81 -14.55 5.61 18.84
C LYS A 81 -14.96 4.92 17.54
N VAL A 82 -15.53 3.73 17.68
CA VAL A 82 -16.01 2.88 16.57
C VAL A 82 -17.38 2.29 16.91
N GLU A 83 -18.14 1.92 15.88
CA GLU A 83 -19.31 1.05 16.01
C GLU A 83 -19.06 -0.26 15.28
N PHE A 84 -19.58 -1.35 15.84
CA PHE A 84 -19.66 -2.65 15.18
C PHE A 84 -21.12 -2.97 14.89
N LEU A 85 -21.53 -2.76 13.65
CA LEU A 85 -22.91 -2.89 13.24
C LEU A 85 -23.15 -4.32 12.73
N PRO A 86 -24.00 -5.13 13.39
CA PRO A 86 -24.08 -6.57 13.14
C PRO A 86 -24.69 -6.88 11.76
N LEU A 87 -24.11 -7.86 11.06
CA LEU A 87 -24.66 -8.42 9.83
C LEU A 87 -25.20 -9.82 10.10
N THR A 88 -26.22 -10.24 9.33
CA THR A 88 -26.79 -11.59 9.43
C THR A 88 -26.13 -12.50 8.41
N SER A 89 -25.56 -13.62 8.86
CA SER A 89 -25.01 -14.64 7.98
C SER A 89 -25.15 -16.04 8.57
N VAL A 90 -25.18 -17.04 7.70
CA VAL A 90 -25.08 -18.46 8.10
C VAL A 90 -23.63 -18.93 8.25
N ASP A 91 -22.69 -18.13 7.74
CA ASP A 91 -21.27 -18.50 7.63
C ASP A 91 -20.42 -18.00 8.82
N GLY A 92 -20.99 -17.20 9.72
CA GLY A 92 -20.29 -16.68 10.89
C GLY A 92 -20.81 -15.33 11.37
N GLU A 93 -20.12 -14.76 12.36
CA GLU A 93 -20.40 -13.42 12.86
C GLU A 93 -19.59 -12.37 12.11
N PHE A 94 -20.32 -11.44 11.48
CA PHE A 94 -19.73 -10.33 10.74
C PHE A 94 -20.31 -9.00 11.19
N TYR A 95 -19.50 -7.95 11.09
CA TYR A 95 -19.85 -6.61 11.52
C TYR A 95 -19.35 -5.60 10.50
N VAL A 96 -20.11 -4.53 10.27
CA VAL A 96 -19.56 -3.33 9.65
C VAL A 96 -18.84 -2.52 10.74
N LEU A 97 -17.53 -2.35 10.59
CA LEU A 97 -16.69 -1.48 11.40
C LEU A 97 -16.85 -0.04 10.90
N ASN A 98 -17.65 0.76 11.61
CA ASN A 98 -17.81 2.18 11.35
C ASN A 98 -16.90 2.99 12.28
N VAL A 99 -15.85 3.59 11.73
CA VAL A 99 -14.94 4.46 12.50
C VAL A 99 -15.53 5.87 12.58
N LEU A 100 -15.74 6.36 13.81
CA LEU A 100 -16.39 7.64 14.09
C LEU A 100 -15.39 8.79 14.26
N THR A 101 -14.13 8.48 14.60
CA THR A 101 -13.09 9.49 14.70
C THR A 101 -12.72 9.99 13.30
N VAL A 102 -13.06 11.25 13.00
CA VAL A 102 -12.65 11.94 11.77
C VAL A 102 -11.71 13.09 12.14
N LEU A 103 -10.54 13.13 11.52
CA LEU A 103 -9.51 14.14 11.81
C LEU A 103 -9.31 15.08 10.62
N ASN A 104 -9.23 16.38 10.92
CA ASN A 104 -8.68 17.37 10.01
C ASN A 104 -7.17 17.51 10.28
N CYS A 105 -6.39 16.54 9.81
CA CYS A 105 -4.98 16.39 10.16
C CYS A 105 -4.03 16.59 8.98
N VAL A 106 -4.50 16.91 7.78
CA VAL A 106 -3.64 17.03 6.61
C VAL A 106 -2.97 18.40 6.56
N ASN A 107 -1.67 18.44 6.31
CA ASN A 107 -0.94 19.64 5.90
C ASN A 107 -0.94 19.74 4.36
N PRO A 108 -1.84 20.54 3.76
CA PRO A 108 -2.00 20.59 2.31
C PRO A 108 -0.76 21.16 1.61
N ASN A 109 -0.02 22.07 2.26
CA ASN A 109 1.17 22.69 1.67
C ASN A 109 2.33 21.70 1.45
N HIS A 110 2.31 20.59 2.19
CA HIS A 110 3.36 19.58 2.14
C HIS A 110 2.86 18.23 1.61
N SER A 111 1.57 18.07 1.35
CA SER A 111 0.98 16.89 0.74
C SER A 111 1.01 16.99 -0.80
N LYS A 112 1.03 15.84 -1.48
CA LYS A 112 0.88 15.78 -2.94
C LYS A 112 -0.54 15.39 -3.29
N GLU A 113 -1.26 16.33 -3.89
CA GLU A 113 -2.68 16.18 -4.19
C GLU A 113 -2.94 15.55 -5.55
N LYS A 114 -4.03 14.78 -5.64
CA LYS A 114 -4.62 14.36 -6.91
C LYS A 114 -5.94 15.10 -7.09
N ARG A 115 -6.03 15.87 -8.16
CA ARG A 115 -7.20 16.68 -8.50
C ARG A 115 -7.82 16.21 -9.81
N LEU A 116 -9.13 16.36 -9.94
CA LEU A 116 -9.83 16.23 -11.21
C LEU A 116 -9.45 17.39 -12.15
N SER A 117 -9.76 17.25 -13.44
CA SER A 117 -9.60 18.34 -14.41
C SER A 117 -10.40 19.59 -14.03
N SER A 118 -11.47 19.45 -13.26
CA SER A 118 -12.25 20.55 -12.68
C SER A 118 -11.57 21.27 -11.51
N GLY A 119 -10.38 20.83 -11.08
CA GLY A 119 -9.68 21.34 -9.91
C GLY A 119 -10.14 20.74 -8.57
N LYS A 120 -11.23 19.95 -8.56
CA LYS A 120 -11.75 19.31 -7.34
C LYS A 120 -10.74 18.31 -6.78
N LEU A 121 -10.38 18.46 -5.50
CA LEU A 121 -9.55 17.51 -4.77
C LEU A 121 -10.22 16.14 -4.71
N LEU A 122 -9.52 15.11 -5.19
CA LEU A 122 -9.99 13.73 -5.18
C LEU A 122 -9.42 12.96 -3.99
N GLU A 123 -8.09 12.97 -3.87
CA GLU A 123 -7.32 12.26 -2.83
C GLU A 123 -5.91 12.86 -2.72
N TYR A 124 -5.08 12.30 -1.85
CA TYR A 124 -3.66 12.61 -1.76
C TYR A 124 -2.85 11.42 -2.26
N VAL A 125 -1.89 11.68 -3.16
CA VAL A 125 -0.90 10.71 -3.62
C VAL A 125 0.14 10.48 -2.53
N GLU A 126 0.58 11.56 -1.88
CA GLU A 126 1.50 11.53 -0.74
C GLU A 126 0.91 12.40 0.37
N LEU A 127 0.88 11.88 1.59
CA LEU A 127 0.32 12.57 2.75
C LEU A 127 1.41 13.20 3.60
N GLU A 128 1.16 14.42 4.06
CA GLU A 128 1.83 15.02 5.20
C GLU A 128 0.78 15.35 6.26
N LEU A 129 0.98 14.87 7.50
CA LEU A 129 0.01 15.00 8.59
C LEU A 129 0.56 15.87 9.72
N TYR A 130 -0.32 16.60 10.39
CA TYR A 130 -0.04 17.28 11.64
C TYR A 130 0.09 16.24 12.76
N LYS A 131 1.34 15.97 13.17
CA LYS A 131 1.70 14.94 14.16
C LYS A 131 0.91 15.07 15.47
N ASP A 132 0.78 16.29 15.97
CA ASP A 132 0.06 16.64 17.20
C ASP A 132 -1.43 16.28 17.14
N VAL A 133 -2.02 16.21 15.95
CA VAL A 133 -3.42 15.81 15.77
C VAL A 133 -3.58 14.28 15.77
N VAL A 134 -2.58 13.53 15.29
CA VAL A 134 -2.67 12.08 15.04
C VAL A 134 -1.99 11.21 16.09
N GLN A 135 -1.06 11.75 16.89
CA GLN A 135 -0.18 10.95 17.77
C GLN A 135 -0.91 10.12 18.83
N ASP A 136 -2.10 10.56 19.28
CA ASP A 136 -2.89 9.90 20.31
C ASP A 136 -4.17 9.25 19.73
N LYS A 137 -4.08 8.72 18.51
CA LYS A 137 -5.21 8.14 17.75
C LYS A 137 -4.80 6.80 17.14
N ASP A 138 -5.42 5.73 17.63
CA ASP A 138 -5.14 4.39 17.11
C ASP A 138 -5.90 4.03 15.85
N ILE A 139 -7.10 4.59 15.67
CA ILE A 139 -7.96 4.36 14.51
C ILE A 139 -8.75 5.63 14.18
N PHE A 140 -8.74 6.04 12.92
CA PHE A 140 -9.43 7.24 12.47
C PHE A 140 -9.66 7.25 10.95
N LYS A 141 -10.50 8.19 10.50
CA LYS A 141 -10.63 8.61 9.11
C LYS A 141 -10.07 10.01 8.93
N ILE A 142 -9.65 10.34 7.71
CA ILE A 142 -9.10 11.66 7.38
C ILE A 142 -10.15 12.49 6.63
N MET A 143 -10.37 13.71 7.09
CA MET A 143 -11.13 14.72 6.36
C MET A 143 -10.26 15.35 5.27
N LEU A 144 -10.82 15.53 4.07
CA LEU A 144 -10.20 16.37 3.06
C LEU A 144 -10.12 17.81 3.56
N HIS A 145 -9.01 18.51 3.30
CA HIS A 145 -8.86 19.91 3.69
C HIS A 145 -9.81 20.84 2.87
N GLU A 146 -10.41 20.32 1.80
CA GLU A 146 -11.38 21.01 0.94
C GLU A 146 -12.67 20.18 0.77
N GLY A 147 -13.82 20.87 0.82
CA GLY A 147 -15.10 20.36 0.31
C GLY A 147 -15.85 19.37 1.20
N ASP A 148 -15.72 19.49 2.52
CA ASP A 148 -16.50 18.78 3.56
C ASP A 148 -16.75 17.29 3.26
N ARG A 149 -15.65 16.56 3.00
CA ARG A 149 -15.68 15.15 2.65
C ARG A 149 -14.65 14.38 3.45
N VAL A 150 -15.04 13.17 3.86
CA VAL A 150 -14.17 12.20 4.51
C VAL A 150 -13.57 11.27 3.44
N LEU A 151 -12.28 10.98 3.55
CA LEU A 151 -11.64 9.97 2.70
C LEU A 151 -12.23 8.59 3.07
N PRO A 152 -12.62 7.77 2.08
CA PRO A 152 -13.18 6.44 2.33
C PRO A 152 -12.07 5.43 2.64
N LYS A 153 -11.25 5.71 3.66
CA LYS A 153 -10.12 4.88 4.10
C LYS A 153 -10.04 4.93 5.63
N ILE A 154 -9.72 3.78 6.22
CA ILE A 154 -9.45 3.66 7.66
C ILE A 154 -7.95 3.69 7.87
N TYR A 155 -7.50 4.59 8.75
CA TYR A 155 -6.10 4.76 9.11
C TYR A 155 -5.86 4.27 10.53
N VAL A 156 -4.72 3.62 10.75
CA VAL A 156 -4.33 3.05 12.04
C VAL A 156 -2.92 3.45 12.46
N SER A 157 -2.68 3.50 13.77
CA SER A 157 -1.36 3.76 14.37
C SER A 157 -0.42 2.56 14.26
N ASP A 158 0.86 2.75 14.59
CA ASP A 158 1.83 1.66 14.77
C ASP A 158 1.38 0.64 15.84
N GLN A 159 0.72 1.10 16.91
CA GLN A 159 0.23 0.25 18.00
C GLN A 159 -0.87 -0.69 17.51
N LEU A 160 -1.92 -0.15 16.88
CA LEU A 160 -3.01 -0.97 16.36
C LEU A 160 -2.54 -1.84 15.20
N LYS A 161 -1.64 -1.36 14.34
CA LYS A 161 -0.97 -2.19 13.32
C LYS A 161 -0.35 -3.44 13.94
N SER A 162 0.43 -3.30 15.01
CA SER A 162 1.10 -4.44 15.63
C SER A 162 0.08 -5.44 16.21
N LEU A 163 -1.03 -4.98 16.78
CA LEU A 163 -2.10 -5.87 17.26
C LEU A 163 -2.76 -6.64 16.12
N ILE A 164 -3.05 -5.96 15.01
CA ILE A 164 -3.63 -6.57 13.79
C ILE A 164 -2.69 -7.63 13.21
N GLU A 165 -1.40 -7.29 13.02
CA GLU A 165 -0.41 -8.21 12.43
C GLU A 165 -0.17 -9.47 13.26
N ASN A 166 -0.33 -9.38 14.58
CA ASN A 166 -0.11 -10.51 15.48
C ASN A 166 -1.34 -11.41 15.66
N GLN A 167 -2.56 -10.93 15.37
CA GLN A 167 -3.79 -11.60 15.77
C GLN A 167 -4.81 -11.85 14.64
N LEU A 168 -4.67 -11.15 13.51
CA LEU A 168 -5.62 -11.18 12.41
C LEU A 168 -4.97 -11.67 11.11
N GLU A 169 -5.80 -12.00 10.13
CA GLU A 169 -5.38 -12.44 8.79
C GLU A 169 -6.23 -11.79 7.69
N GLY A 170 -5.75 -11.86 6.44
CA GLY A 170 -6.50 -11.43 5.26
C GLY A 170 -6.69 -9.91 5.10
N PHE A 171 -5.75 -9.12 5.64
CA PHE A 171 -5.73 -7.66 5.52
C PHE A 171 -4.54 -7.16 4.68
N GLN A 172 -4.57 -5.88 4.35
CA GLN A 172 -3.44 -5.12 3.82
C GLN A 172 -3.20 -3.90 4.70
N LEU A 173 -1.92 -3.60 4.95
CA LEU A 173 -1.49 -2.40 5.66
C LEU A 173 -0.49 -1.66 4.79
N VAL A 174 -0.88 -0.47 4.33
CA VAL A 174 -0.05 0.38 3.47
C VAL A 174 0.46 1.55 4.31
N GLU A 175 1.78 1.75 4.36
CA GLU A 175 2.35 2.93 5.01
C GLU A 175 1.92 4.19 4.26
N MET A 176 1.18 5.07 4.92
CA MET A 176 0.64 6.29 4.31
C MET A 176 1.38 7.54 4.74
N TRP A 177 2.01 7.53 5.91
CA TRP A 177 2.76 8.67 6.43
C TRP A 177 3.78 8.21 7.50
N ASP A 178 4.90 8.91 7.57
CA ASP A 178 5.96 8.73 8.55
C ASP A 178 6.41 10.10 9.07
N SER A 179 6.30 10.31 10.38
CA SER A 179 6.64 11.58 11.03
C SER A 179 8.12 11.95 10.97
N GLU A 180 9.00 10.98 10.69
CA GLU A 180 10.46 11.14 10.72
C GLU A 180 11.08 11.11 9.32
N PHE A 181 10.40 10.50 8.35
CA PHE A 181 10.91 10.34 6.99
C PHE A 181 9.82 10.66 5.96
N SER A 182 9.72 11.96 5.63
CA SER A 182 8.72 12.47 4.69
C SER A 182 8.87 11.88 3.29
N TRP A 183 7.80 11.91 2.50
CA TRP A 183 7.81 11.45 1.11
C TRP A 183 8.83 12.21 0.24
N LYS A 184 9.06 13.51 0.50
CA LYS A 184 10.07 14.32 -0.21
C LYS A 184 11.47 13.80 0.07
N GLN A 185 11.77 13.49 1.33
CA GLN A 185 13.06 12.91 1.72
C GLN A 185 13.23 11.49 1.16
N LYS A 186 12.14 10.70 1.09
CA LYS A 186 12.13 9.39 0.42
C LYS A 186 12.46 9.54 -1.07
N GLU A 187 11.81 10.46 -1.77
CA GLU A 187 12.04 10.72 -3.20
C GLU A 187 13.46 11.23 -3.45
N GLU A 188 13.95 12.16 -2.64
CA GLU A 188 15.33 12.68 -2.72
C GLU A 188 16.36 11.57 -2.46
N LYS A 189 16.19 10.78 -1.39
CA LYS A 189 17.06 9.63 -1.09
C LYS A 189 17.06 8.65 -2.26
N TYR A 190 15.89 8.32 -2.80
CA TYR A 190 15.75 7.41 -3.93
C TYR A 190 16.46 7.92 -5.19
N SER A 191 16.25 9.20 -5.50
CA SER A 191 16.91 9.88 -6.62
C SER A 191 18.44 9.87 -6.47
N ASN A 192 18.95 10.22 -5.29
CA ASN A 192 20.37 10.16 -4.96
C ASN A 192 20.95 8.74 -5.10
N MET A 193 20.20 7.72 -4.70
CA MET A 193 20.63 6.32 -4.88
C MET A 193 20.69 5.92 -6.36
N CYS A 194 19.72 6.35 -7.17
CA CYS A 194 19.73 6.13 -8.62
C CYS A 194 20.95 6.81 -9.26
N GLU A 195 21.19 8.08 -8.94
CA GLU A 195 22.38 8.79 -9.45
C GLU A 195 23.69 8.15 -9.01
N ALA A 196 23.77 7.67 -7.76
CA ALA A 196 24.94 7.00 -7.26
C ALA A 196 25.21 5.69 -8.03
N VAL A 197 24.16 4.95 -8.39
CA VAL A 197 24.27 3.80 -9.30
C VAL A 197 24.86 4.24 -10.64
N ASP A 198 24.33 5.28 -11.28
CA ASP A 198 24.81 5.74 -12.58
C ASP A 198 26.25 6.26 -12.53
N LYS A 199 26.62 7.03 -11.51
CA LYS A 199 27.99 7.49 -11.26
C LYS A 199 28.96 6.33 -10.96
N SER A 200 28.46 5.20 -10.47
CA SER A 200 29.29 4.03 -10.16
C SER A 200 29.65 3.19 -11.38
N LEU A 201 28.92 3.34 -12.51
CA LEU A 201 29.13 2.54 -13.71
C LEU A 201 30.53 2.75 -14.28
N LYS A 202 31.22 1.65 -14.63
CA LYS A 202 32.59 1.66 -15.18
C LYS A 202 32.65 1.30 -16.65
N LYS A 203 31.84 0.33 -17.06
CA LYS A 203 31.65 -0.05 -18.45
C LYS A 203 30.18 0.15 -18.76
N THR A 204 29.89 0.94 -19.79
CA THR A 204 28.52 1.21 -20.22
C THR A 204 28.22 0.62 -21.59
N PHE A 205 26.94 0.36 -21.83
CA PHE A 205 26.41 -0.21 -23.06
C PHE A 205 24.91 0.12 -23.22
N ASP A 206 24.39 -0.08 -24.43
CA ASP A 206 22.95 -0.05 -24.71
C ASP A 206 22.24 -1.30 -24.14
N PHE A 207 20.91 -1.29 -24.13
CA PHE A 207 20.10 -2.36 -23.57
C PHE A 207 20.37 -3.73 -24.21
N GLY A 208 20.50 -3.81 -25.54
CA GLY A 208 20.76 -5.08 -26.23
C GLY A 208 22.07 -5.72 -25.76
N LYS A 209 23.15 -4.92 -25.72
CA LYS A 209 24.43 -5.37 -25.18
C LYS A 209 24.39 -5.65 -23.68
N ALA A 210 23.51 -5.00 -22.92
CA ALA A 210 23.29 -5.32 -21.51
C ALA A 210 22.74 -6.74 -21.34
N VAL A 211 21.73 -7.08 -22.13
CA VAL A 211 21.11 -8.42 -22.16
C VAL A 211 22.16 -9.46 -22.56
N ASP A 212 22.90 -9.22 -23.65
CA ASP A 212 23.96 -10.13 -24.08
C ASP A 212 25.05 -10.28 -23.01
N PHE A 213 25.40 -9.20 -22.33
CA PHE A 213 26.39 -9.23 -21.26
C PHE A 213 25.95 -10.16 -20.11
N VAL A 214 24.73 -10.01 -19.59
CA VAL A 214 24.28 -10.83 -18.44
C VAL A 214 24.05 -12.28 -18.84
N LYS A 215 23.61 -12.57 -20.08
CA LYS A 215 23.50 -13.95 -20.59
C LYS A 215 24.86 -14.65 -20.68
N ASN A 216 25.88 -13.92 -21.14
CA ASN A 216 27.24 -14.46 -21.24
C ASN A 216 28.00 -14.48 -19.90
N ASN A 217 27.46 -13.87 -18.85
CA ASN A 217 28.10 -13.74 -17.54
C ASN A 217 27.05 -13.94 -16.43
N LYS A 218 26.59 -15.18 -16.22
CA LYS A 218 25.39 -15.50 -15.43
C LYS A 218 25.34 -14.92 -14.00
N GLU A 219 26.48 -14.75 -13.34
CA GLU A 219 26.56 -14.20 -11.99
C GLU A 219 26.65 -12.66 -11.94
N LYS A 220 26.67 -12.01 -13.10
CA LYS A 220 26.86 -10.56 -13.20
C LYS A 220 25.54 -9.84 -13.39
N VAL A 221 25.53 -8.61 -12.89
CA VAL A 221 24.37 -7.71 -12.95
C VAL A 221 24.75 -6.49 -13.79
N ALA A 222 23.85 -6.12 -14.70
CA ALA A 222 23.90 -4.82 -15.37
C ALA A 222 22.94 -3.86 -14.67
N TYR A 223 23.31 -2.59 -14.55
CA TYR A 223 22.58 -1.56 -13.79
C TYR A 223 22.30 -0.34 -14.66
N SER A 224 21.20 0.36 -14.35
CA SER A 224 20.87 1.67 -14.92
C SER A 224 19.92 2.43 -13.99
N GLY A 225 20.44 3.40 -13.24
CA GLY A 225 19.72 4.15 -12.22
C GLY A 225 18.96 3.23 -11.26
N LYS A 226 17.63 3.25 -11.36
CA LYS A 226 16.73 2.39 -10.56
C LYS A 226 16.59 0.95 -11.05
N TRP A 227 17.08 0.63 -12.23
CA TRP A 227 16.92 -0.68 -12.86
C TRP A 227 18.17 -1.54 -12.74
N ALA A 228 17.97 -2.85 -12.73
CA ALA A 228 19.02 -3.84 -12.86
C ALA A 228 18.58 -5.02 -13.73
N LEU A 229 19.52 -5.71 -14.36
CA LEU A 229 19.32 -6.92 -15.14
C LEU A 229 20.24 -8.02 -14.63
N LYS A 230 19.72 -9.23 -14.52
CA LYS A 230 20.50 -10.45 -14.33
C LYS A 230 19.80 -11.60 -15.04
N VAL A 231 20.44 -12.76 -15.08
CA VAL A 231 19.78 -14.00 -15.50
C VAL A 231 19.48 -14.88 -14.30
N ASP A 232 18.47 -15.72 -14.41
CA ASP A 232 18.24 -16.82 -13.48
C ASP A 232 18.91 -18.13 -13.95
N ASP A 233 18.66 -19.21 -13.21
CA ASP A 233 19.22 -20.53 -13.49
C ASP A 233 18.71 -21.11 -14.83
N GLU A 234 17.52 -20.69 -15.28
CA GLU A 234 16.90 -21.07 -16.54
C GLU A 234 17.36 -20.20 -17.73
N ASN A 235 18.26 -19.24 -17.47
CA ASN A 235 18.79 -18.30 -18.45
C ASN A 235 17.76 -17.27 -18.95
N GLU A 236 16.67 -17.09 -18.19
CA GLU A 236 15.68 -16.03 -18.40
C GLU A 236 16.18 -14.72 -17.80
N ILE A 237 15.77 -13.60 -18.39
CA ILE A 237 16.22 -12.27 -17.96
C ILE A 237 15.29 -11.76 -16.85
N LEU A 238 15.87 -11.45 -15.71
CA LEU A 238 15.19 -10.83 -14.60
C LEU A 238 15.42 -9.31 -14.59
N LEU A 239 14.33 -8.56 -14.41
CA LEU A 239 14.36 -7.11 -14.23
C LEU A 239 14.26 -6.77 -12.74
N GLY A 240 15.29 -6.11 -12.24
CA GLY A 240 15.37 -5.63 -10.87
C GLY A 240 14.93 -4.18 -10.76
N GLN A 241 14.16 -3.85 -9.72
CA GLN A 241 13.84 -2.48 -9.34
C GLN A 241 14.43 -2.14 -7.98
N LEU A 242 15.26 -1.09 -7.94
CA LEU A 242 15.91 -0.57 -6.74
C LEU A 242 14.88 -0.17 -5.69
N GLN A 243 15.16 -0.49 -4.43
CA GLN A 243 14.36 -0.15 -3.25
C GLN A 243 15.11 0.84 -2.35
N LEU A 244 14.41 1.47 -1.40
CA LEU A 244 14.97 2.47 -0.48
C LEU A 244 16.00 1.92 0.54
N ASP A 245 16.08 0.59 0.68
CA ASP A 245 17.09 -0.12 1.46
C ASP A 245 18.38 -0.42 0.66
N GLY A 246 18.39 -0.12 -0.64
CA GLY A 246 19.50 -0.38 -1.56
C GLY A 246 19.45 -1.75 -2.24
N GLY A 247 18.49 -2.60 -1.88
CA GLY A 247 18.21 -3.87 -2.52
C GLY A 247 17.45 -3.73 -3.84
N TYR A 248 17.24 -4.85 -4.52
CA TYR A 248 16.44 -4.93 -5.74
C TYR A 248 15.37 -6.00 -5.59
N ILE A 249 14.13 -5.66 -5.96
CA ILE A 249 13.07 -6.64 -6.19
C ILE A 249 13.17 -7.11 -7.63
N TRP A 250 13.22 -8.42 -7.83
CA TRP A 250 13.41 -9.04 -9.14
C TRP A 250 12.11 -9.65 -9.65
N ILE A 251 11.80 -9.39 -10.91
CA ILE A 251 10.66 -9.98 -11.61
C ILE A 251 11.13 -10.61 -12.93
N ASN A 252 10.43 -11.65 -13.39
CA ASN A 252 10.49 -12.10 -14.78
C ASN A 252 9.44 -11.30 -15.58
N PRO A 253 9.86 -10.31 -16.39
CA PRO A 253 8.91 -9.43 -17.07
C PRO A 253 8.32 -10.11 -18.31
N ALA A 254 6.99 -10.16 -18.40
CA ALA A 254 6.32 -10.54 -19.65
C ALA A 254 6.59 -9.54 -20.80
N PHE A 255 6.92 -8.29 -20.46
CA PHE A 255 7.31 -7.25 -21.41
C PHE A 255 8.23 -6.21 -20.72
N TYR A 256 9.16 -5.63 -21.48
CA TYR A 256 10.05 -4.58 -21.01
C TYR A 256 9.45 -3.19 -21.22
N PRO A 257 9.28 -2.37 -20.16
CA PRO A 257 8.79 -1.00 -20.32
C PRO A 257 9.64 -0.21 -21.33
N PRO A 258 9.07 0.49 -22.33
CA PRO A 258 9.86 1.06 -23.44
C PRO A 258 10.94 2.04 -22.99
N ILE A 259 10.72 2.71 -21.86
CA ILE A 259 11.70 3.62 -21.25
C ILE A 259 13.04 2.94 -20.98
N ILE A 260 13.07 1.64 -20.63
CA ILE A 260 14.31 0.94 -20.26
C ILE A 260 15.23 0.67 -21.45
N LEU A 261 14.64 0.61 -22.66
CA LEU A 261 15.37 0.33 -23.90
C LEU A 261 16.29 1.50 -24.29
N GLY A 262 15.91 2.72 -23.90
CA GLY A 262 16.68 3.94 -24.17
C GLY A 262 17.68 4.32 -23.08
N LEU A 263 17.81 3.52 -22.02
CA LEU A 263 18.71 3.84 -20.91
C LEU A 263 20.17 3.46 -21.22
N THR A 264 21.10 4.12 -20.53
CA THR A 264 22.49 3.70 -20.48
C THR A 264 22.66 2.66 -19.39
N TRP A 265 23.10 1.47 -19.77
CA TRP A 265 23.34 0.35 -18.86
C TRP A 265 24.82 0.20 -18.59
N GLY A 266 25.19 -0.44 -17.48
CA GLY A 266 26.60 -0.73 -17.22
C GLY A 266 26.86 -1.64 -16.04
N THR A 267 28.13 -1.91 -15.77
CA THR A 267 28.57 -2.69 -14.62
C THR A 267 29.36 -1.83 -13.62
N LYS A 268 29.30 -2.22 -12.35
CA LYS A 268 30.07 -1.56 -11.27
C LYS A 268 31.52 -2.06 -11.16
N GLU A 269 31.85 -3.15 -11.85
CA GLU A 269 33.17 -3.78 -11.77
C GLU A 269 34.21 -3.12 -12.68
N LYS A 270 35.46 -3.01 -12.19
CA LYS A 270 36.58 -2.62 -13.04
C LYS A 270 36.94 -3.77 -13.99
N ARG A 271 37.37 -3.40 -15.20
CA ARG A 271 37.97 -4.30 -16.19
C ARG A 271 39.07 -5.12 -15.50
N ASN A 272 38.86 -6.42 -15.31
CA ASN A 272 40.00 -7.33 -15.18
C ASN A 272 40.71 -7.27 -16.53
N MET A 273 41.74 -6.43 -16.64
CA MET A 273 42.73 -6.61 -17.68
C MET A 273 43.42 -7.93 -17.35
N LEU A 274 42.92 -9.02 -17.93
CA LEU A 274 43.75 -10.18 -18.22
C LEU A 274 44.84 -9.66 -19.16
N PHE A 275 45.94 -9.21 -18.57
CA PHE A 275 47.20 -9.09 -19.28
C PHE A 275 47.52 -10.49 -19.77
N GLY A 276 47.52 -10.67 -21.09
CA GLY A 276 48.10 -11.84 -21.72
C GLY A 276 49.53 -11.98 -21.23
N ILE A 277 49.89 -13.18 -20.80
CA ILE A 277 51.26 -13.60 -20.61
C ILE A 277 51.34 -15.02 -21.18
N PHE A 278 51.89 -15.06 -22.40
CA PHE A 278 52.45 -16.14 -23.23
C PHE A 278 51.60 -17.37 -23.57
#